data_AF-A0A4Y2B516-F1
#
_entry.id   AF-A0A4Y2B516-F1
#
_cell.length_a   1.000
_cell.length_b   1.000
_cell.length_c   1.000
_cell.angle_alpha   90.00
_cell.angle_beta   90.00
_cell.angle_gamma   90.00
#
_symmetry.space_group_name_H-M   'P 1'
#
loop_
_entity.id
_entity.type
_entity.pdbx_description
1 polymer ?
#
loop_
_entity_poly.entity_id
_entity_poly.type
_entity_poly.pdbx_seq_one_letter_code
_entity_poly.pdbx_strand_id
1 'polypeptide(L)'
;MVRDDYRELIELLSYLSYFIDIVFLGGDAEKKLKIRPPGAMHQARWMARAIYSLKLSLFSSKLKLNTEDKEALLDVCLFIVTIYVKPWLQWILVVKAPYKDLCFMKSLKAYEKVNESISNAALQKFSEHLWYFTDEIAVLSLFDDDVNEETKLKMVANLHREIFSTHEKRYIPSKEELCGSLYGEFDTLILKFFI
;
A
#
# COMPACT_ATOMS: atom_id res chain seq x y z
N MET A 1 -9.43 -11.29 -16.97
CA MET A 1 -10.49 -10.27 -16.93
C MET A 1 -10.17 -9.31 -15.79
N VAL A 2 -9.88 -8.03 -16.08
CA VAL A 2 -9.56 -7.03 -15.05
C VAL A 2 -10.86 -6.68 -14.32
N ARG A 3 -10.92 -6.90 -12.99
CA ARG A 3 -12.09 -6.56 -12.16
C ARG A 3 -12.40 -5.06 -12.30
N ASP A 4 -13.67 -4.69 -12.45
CA ASP A 4 -14.09 -3.33 -12.85
C ASP A 4 -13.54 -2.21 -11.94
N ASP A 5 -13.40 -2.48 -10.64
CA ASP A 5 -12.80 -1.55 -9.67
C ASP A 5 -11.36 -1.14 -10.06
N TYR A 6 -10.59 -2.05 -10.68
CA TYR A 6 -9.23 -1.74 -11.17
C TYR A 6 -9.27 -0.86 -12.41
N ARG A 7 -10.22 -1.08 -13.32
CA ARG A 7 -10.37 -0.24 -14.50
C ARG A 7 -10.76 1.17 -14.08
N GLU A 8 -11.68 1.30 -13.14
CA GLU A 8 -12.09 2.60 -12.62
C GLU A 8 -10.95 3.33 -11.89
N LEU A 9 -10.19 2.62 -11.06
CA LEU A 9 -8.99 3.19 -10.45
C LEU A 9 -7.98 3.60 -11.52
N ILE A 10 -7.66 2.74 -12.49
CA ILE A 10 -6.72 3.07 -13.57
C ILE A 10 -7.23 4.24 -14.41
N GLU A 11 -8.53 4.35 -14.67
CA GLU A 11 -9.13 5.51 -15.33
C GLU A 11 -8.91 6.77 -14.46
N LEU A 12 -9.30 6.76 -13.19
CA LEU A 12 -9.02 7.86 -12.22
C LEU A 12 -7.54 8.21 -12.09
N LEU A 13 -6.66 7.21 -12.23
CA LEU A 13 -5.22 7.38 -12.17
C LEU A 13 -4.58 7.82 -13.49
N SER A 14 -5.17 7.48 -14.63
CA SER A 14 -4.79 8.07 -15.91
C SER A 14 -5.14 9.55 -15.93
N TYR A 15 -6.21 9.92 -15.22
CA TYR A 15 -6.49 11.30 -14.84
C TYR A 15 -5.59 11.80 -13.71
N LEU A 16 -4.66 11.04 -13.11
CA LEU A 16 -3.87 11.45 -11.94
C LEU A 16 -2.92 12.60 -12.23
N SER A 17 -2.26 12.59 -13.39
CA SER A 17 -1.47 13.75 -13.84
C SER A 17 -2.36 14.99 -13.89
N TYR A 18 -3.60 14.82 -14.34
CA TYR A 18 -4.63 15.85 -14.42
C TYR A 18 -5.30 16.15 -13.05
N PHE A 19 -5.32 15.18 -12.13
CA PHE A 19 -5.90 15.27 -10.78
C PHE A 19 -4.97 16.04 -9.88
N ILE A 20 -3.67 15.82 -9.99
CA ILE A 20 -2.65 16.64 -9.34
C ILE A 20 -2.80 18.10 -9.84
N ASP A 21 -2.98 18.29 -11.15
CA ASP A 21 -3.23 19.63 -11.72
C ASP A 21 -4.55 20.27 -11.24
N ILE A 22 -5.64 19.51 -11.15
CA ILE A 22 -6.96 20.03 -10.71
C ILE A 22 -7.00 20.25 -9.19
N VAL A 23 -6.58 19.27 -8.39
CA VAL A 23 -6.73 19.27 -6.93
C VAL A 23 -5.65 20.11 -6.26
N PHE A 24 -4.42 20.13 -6.77
CA PHE A 24 -3.31 20.87 -6.17
C PHE A 24 -2.93 22.15 -6.90
N LEU A 25 -3.15 22.26 -8.23
CA LEU A 25 -2.80 23.45 -9.03
C LEU A 25 -4.02 24.27 -9.48
N GLY A 26 -5.25 23.87 -9.12
CA GLY A 26 -6.47 24.61 -9.43
C GLY A 26 -6.85 24.63 -10.92
N GLY A 27 -6.42 23.62 -11.68
CA GLY A 27 -6.71 23.50 -13.10
C GLY A 27 -8.20 23.37 -13.43
N ASP A 28 -8.59 23.89 -14.59
CA ASP A 28 -9.99 23.95 -15.02
C ASP A 28 -10.54 22.55 -15.42
N ALA A 29 -11.72 22.22 -14.90
CA ALA A 29 -12.40 20.95 -15.05
C ALA A 29 -13.22 20.84 -16.37
N GLU A 30 -12.94 21.69 -17.36
CA GLU A 30 -13.72 21.81 -18.60
C GLU A 30 -13.65 20.60 -19.54
N LYS A 31 -12.69 19.68 -19.36
CA LYS A 31 -12.77 18.38 -20.04
C LYS A 31 -13.92 17.59 -19.43
N LYS A 32 -14.91 17.20 -20.24
CA LYS A 32 -16.02 16.30 -19.86
C LYS A 32 -15.48 14.94 -19.37
N LEU A 33 -15.07 14.89 -18.11
CA LEU A 33 -14.72 13.65 -17.42
C LEU A 33 -16.02 12.86 -17.22
N LYS A 34 -16.17 11.74 -17.91
CA LYS A 34 -17.31 10.84 -17.73
C LYS A 34 -17.08 9.99 -16.48
N ILE A 35 -17.23 10.61 -15.32
CA ILE A 35 -17.08 9.94 -14.01
C ILE A 35 -18.30 9.08 -13.75
N ARG A 36 -18.09 7.77 -13.51
CA ARG A 36 -19.16 6.86 -13.11
C ARG A 36 -19.61 7.18 -11.68
N PRO A 37 -20.90 7.00 -11.33
CA PRO A 37 -21.33 7.12 -9.94
C PRO A 37 -20.57 6.11 -9.07
N PRO A 38 -20.29 6.44 -7.79
CA PRO A 38 -19.68 5.48 -6.87
C PRO A 38 -20.48 4.19 -6.82
N GLY A 39 -19.80 3.04 -6.92
CA GLY A 39 -20.42 1.73 -6.74
C GLY A 39 -20.77 1.46 -5.27
N ALA A 40 -21.39 0.31 -5.00
CA ALA A 40 -21.76 -0.09 -3.64
C ALA A 40 -20.54 -0.16 -2.71
N MET A 41 -20.54 0.63 -1.64
CA MET A 41 -19.46 0.68 -0.66
C MET A 41 -19.65 -0.38 0.42
N HIS A 42 -19.02 -1.54 0.26
CA HIS A 42 -18.96 -2.57 1.28
C HIS A 42 -17.77 -2.36 2.21
N GLN A 43 -17.95 -2.59 3.52
CA GLN A 43 -16.93 -2.38 4.57
C GLN A 43 -15.61 -3.11 4.29
N ALA A 44 -15.66 -4.27 3.65
CA ALA A 44 -14.49 -5.11 3.35
C ALA A 44 -13.62 -4.62 2.18
N ARG A 45 -13.98 -3.53 1.49
CA ARG A 45 -13.28 -3.07 0.28
C ARG A 45 -12.69 -1.69 0.48
N TRP A 46 -11.49 -1.63 1.07
CA TRP A 46 -10.72 -0.38 1.22
C TRP A 46 -10.58 0.39 -0.11
N MET A 47 -10.40 -0.32 -1.23
CA MET A 47 -10.32 0.31 -2.55
C MET A 47 -11.56 1.15 -2.92
N ALA A 48 -12.76 0.66 -2.60
CA ALA A 48 -13.98 1.42 -2.87
C ALA A 48 -14.00 2.75 -2.08
N ARG A 49 -13.48 2.73 -0.84
CA ARG A 49 -13.31 3.93 -0.01
C ARG A 49 -12.26 4.86 -0.60
N ALA A 50 -11.14 4.34 -1.09
CA ALA A 50 -10.10 5.13 -1.73
C ALA A 50 -10.62 5.85 -2.99
N ILE A 51 -11.30 5.12 -3.88
CA ILE A 51 -11.96 5.70 -5.07
C ILE A 51 -12.99 6.75 -4.67
N TYR A 52 -13.79 6.47 -3.63
CA TYR A 52 -14.77 7.42 -3.13
C TYR A 52 -14.14 8.71 -2.62
N SER A 53 -13.07 8.62 -1.81
CA SER A 53 -12.34 9.79 -1.32
C SER A 53 -11.79 10.65 -2.47
N LEU A 54 -11.20 10.02 -3.49
CA LEU A 54 -10.71 10.73 -4.68
C LEU A 54 -11.83 11.48 -5.41
N LYS A 55 -12.98 10.82 -5.61
CA LYS A 55 -14.15 11.46 -6.23
C LYS A 55 -14.70 12.59 -5.36
N LEU A 56 -14.75 12.39 -4.05
CA LEU A 56 -15.22 13.40 -3.10
C LEU A 56 -14.33 14.65 -3.16
N SER A 57 -13.00 14.47 -3.28
CA SER A 57 -12.05 15.56 -3.47
C SER A 57 -12.27 16.30 -4.79
N LEU A 58 -12.48 15.57 -5.90
CA LEU A 58 -12.78 16.17 -7.22
C LEU A 58 -14.04 17.05 -7.22
N PHE A 59 -15.07 16.64 -6.47
CA PHE A 59 -16.32 17.38 -6.38
C PHE A 59 -16.42 18.25 -5.13
N SER A 60 -15.31 18.46 -4.41
CA SER A 60 -15.28 19.18 -3.13
C SER A 60 -15.79 20.62 -3.23
N SER A 61 -15.65 21.27 -4.38
CA SER A 61 -16.19 22.62 -4.64
C SER A 61 -17.72 22.66 -4.67
N LYS A 62 -18.38 21.55 -5.01
CA LYS A 62 -19.84 21.41 -5.03
C LYS A 62 -20.40 20.89 -3.72
N LEU A 63 -19.54 20.42 -2.83
CA LEU A 63 -19.91 19.82 -1.54
C LEU A 63 -19.73 20.86 -0.43
N LYS A 64 -20.69 20.91 0.49
CA LYS A 64 -20.61 21.75 1.69
C LYS A 64 -19.77 21.05 2.76
N LEU A 65 -18.48 20.91 2.50
CA LEU A 65 -17.51 20.40 3.48
C LEU A 65 -16.91 21.58 4.27
N ASN A 66 -16.72 21.40 5.57
CA ASN A 66 -15.97 22.35 6.39
C ASN A 66 -14.47 22.29 6.01
N THR A 67 -13.67 23.22 6.52
CA THR A 67 -12.24 23.28 6.17
C THR A 67 -11.46 22.07 6.70
N GLU A 68 -11.75 21.61 7.91
CA GLU A 68 -11.07 20.47 8.55
C GLU A 68 -11.29 19.16 7.77
N ASP A 69 -12.52 18.87 7.37
CA ASP A 69 -12.89 17.70 6.57
C ASP A 69 -12.24 17.74 5.19
N LYS A 70 -12.08 18.94 4.60
CA LYS A 70 -11.40 19.10 3.31
C LYS A 70 -9.91 18.78 3.45
N GLU A 71 -9.26 19.29 4.48
CA GLU A 71 -7.84 19.01 4.74
C GLU A 71 -7.61 17.52 5.00
N ALA A 72 -8.40 16.90 5.89
CA ALA A 72 -8.32 15.47 6.16
C ALA A 72 -8.59 14.62 4.90
N LEU A 73 -9.54 15.03 4.06
CA LEU A 73 -9.80 14.37 2.78
C LEU A 73 -8.61 14.47 1.82
N LEU A 74 -7.96 15.64 1.76
CA LEU A 74 -6.77 15.85 0.92
C LEU A 74 -5.59 15.01 1.41
N ASP A 75 -5.38 14.89 2.72
CA ASP A 75 -4.34 14.03 3.30
C ASP A 75 -4.53 12.56 2.90
N VAL A 76 -5.76 12.06 2.97
CA VAL A 76 -6.10 10.70 2.54
C VAL A 76 -5.91 10.54 1.03
N CYS A 77 -6.32 11.52 0.23
CA CYS A 77 -6.12 11.50 -1.21
C CYS A 77 -4.63 11.48 -1.56
N LEU A 78 -3.81 12.30 -0.90
CA LEU A 78 -2.37 12.35 -1.08
C LEU A 78 -1.74 10.99 -0.78
N PHE A 79 -2.11 10.37 0.34
CA PHE A 79 -1.67 9.03 0.70
C PHE A 79 -2.04 7.99 -0.36
N ILE A 80 -3.30 7.99 -0.82
CA ILE A 80 -3.77 7.02 -1.84
C ILE A 80 -2.90 7.16 -3.10
N VAL A 81 -2.74 8.38 -3.58
CA VAL A 81 -2.09 8.70 -4.84
C VAL A 81 -0.59 8.42 -4.81
N THR A 82 0.08 8.79 -3.72
CA THR A 82 1.54 8.72 -3.62
C THR A 82 2.05 7.38 -3.12
N ILE A 83 1.34 6.74 -2.19
CA ILE A 83 1.80 5.54 -1.50
C ILE A 83 1.00 4.30 -1.91
N TYR A 84 -0.33 4.36 -1.93
CA TYR A 84 -1.16 3.15 -2.02
C TYR A 84 -1.32 2.58 -3.44
N VAL A 85 -1.42 3.46 -4.44
CA VAL A 85 -1.76 3.09 -5.82
C VAL A 85 -0.71 2.19 -6.48
N LYS A 86 0.57 2.53 -6.34
CA LYS A 86 1.67 1.84 -7.04
C LYS A 86 1.80 0.37 -6.60
N PRO A 87 1.92 0.04 -5.30
CA PRO A 87 1.92 -1.34 -4.83
C PRO A 87 0.66 -2.10 -5.25
N TRP A 88 -0.51 -1.47 -5.17
CA TRP A 88 -1.78 -2.11 -5.52
C TRP A 88 -1.85 -2.63 -6.96
N LEU A 89 -1.31 -1.88 -7.92
CA LEU A 89 -1.24 -2.31 -9.32
C LEU A 89 -0.24 -3.47 -9.51
N GLN A 90 0.77 -3.56 -8.65
CA GLN A 90 1.82 -4.57 -8.73
C GLN A 90 1.45 -5.88 -8.02
N TRP A 91 0.57 -5.84 -7.01
CA TRP A 91 0.08 -7.00 -6.25
C TRP A 91 -0.80 -7.99 -7.05
N ILE A 92 -1.01 -7.76 -8.34
CA ILE A 92 -1.72 -8.71 -9.22
C ILE A 92 -0.88 -9.98 -9.47
N LEU A 93 0.45 -9.89 -9.34
CA LEU A 93 1.36 -11.02 -9.55
C LEU A 93 1.79 -11.62 -8.21
N VAL A 94 1.45 -12.90 -7.99
CA VAL A 94 1.75 -13.63 -6.74
C VAL A 94 3.25 -13.65 -6.44
N VAL A 95 4.11 -13.87 -7.45
CA VAL A 95 5.58 -13.91 -7.28
C VAL A 95 6.15 -12.57 -6.81
N LYS A 96 5.46 -11.45 -7.09
CA LYS A 96 5.88 -10.12 -6.69
C LYS A 96 5.36 -9.72 -5.31
N ALA A 97 4.27 -10.34 -4.85
CA ALA A 97 3.60 -9.95 -3.61
C ALA A 97 4.59 -9.79 -2.44
N PRO A 98 5.46 -10.76 -2.11
CA PRO A 98 6.23 -10.67 -0.88
C PRO A 98 7.25 -9.53 -0.90
N TYR A 99 8.00 -9.38 -2.00
CA TYR A 99 8.92 -8.26 -2.15
C TYR A 99 8.19 -6.90 -2.16
N LYS A 100 7.04 -6.81 -2.85
CA LYS A 100 6.25 -5.57 -2.92
C LYS A 100 5.63 -5.18 -1.60
N ASP A 101 5.22 -6.12 -0.77
CA ASP A 101 4.70 -5.85 0.57
C ASP A 101 5.78 -5.17 1.44
N LEU A 102 7.01 -5.66 1.37
CA LEU A 102 8.15 -5.05 2.06
C LEU A 102 8.49 -3.67 1.50
N CYS A 103 8.48 -3.50 0.18
CA CYS A 103 8.65 -2.18 -0.44
C CYS A 103 7.56 -1.20 -0.01
N PHE A 104 6.32 -1.67 0.12
CA PHE A 104 5.20 -0.85 0.58
C PHE A 104 5.41 -0.40 2.02
N MET A 105 5.81 -1.30 2.92
CA MET A 105 6.15 -0.93 4.31
C MET A 105 7.28 0.08 4.40
N LYS A 106 8.35 -0.07 3.61
CA LYS A 106 9.44 0.92 3.54
C LYS A 106 8.93 2.28 3.07
N SER A 107 8.01 2.29 2.10
CA SER A 107 7.39 3.51 1.59
C SER A 107 6.49 4.16 2.65
N LEU A 108 5.73 3.38 3.40
CA LEU A 108 4.95 3.88 4.55
C LEU A 108 5.86 4.51 5.59
N LYS A 109 6.96 3.85 5.98
CA LYS A 109 7.89 4.40 6.95
C LYS A 109 8.54 5.70 6.47
N ALA A 110 8.87 5.80 5.18
CA ALA A 110 9.35 7.05 4.61
C ALA A 110 8.28 8.16 4.62
N TYR A 111 7.00 7.78 4.45
CA TYR A 111 5.85 8.69 4.47
C TYR A 111 5.53 9.27 5.85
N GLU A 112 6.07 8.69 6.92
CA GLU A 112 6.00 9.25 8.28
C GLU A 112 6.47 10.72 8.33
N LYS A 113 7.44 11.09 7.49
CA LYS A 113 7.93 12.47 7.35
C LYS A 113 6.91 13.44 6.73
N VAL A 114 5.91 12.92 6.03
CA VAL A 114 4.85 13.69 5.37
C VAL A 114 3.60 13.73 6.26
N ASN A 115 3.15 12.57 6.73
CA ASN A 115 2.02 12.46 7.64
C ASN A 115 2.21 11.23 8.56
N GLU A 116 2.70 11.49 9.77
CA GLU A 116 2.98 10.47 10.78
C GLU A 116 1.74 9.67 11.16
N SER A 117 0.59 10.35 11.35
CA SER A 117 -0.66 9.71 11.77
C SER A 117 -1.14 8.68 10.74
N ILE A 118 -1.19 9.07 9.46
CA ILE A 118 -1.60 8.18 8.38
C ILE A 118 -0.58 7.05 8.18
N SER A 119 0.71 7.37 8.20
CA SER A 119 1.78 6.38 8.10
C SER A 119 1.64 5.30 9.18
N ASN A 120 1.51 5.70 10.44
CA ASN A 120 1.43 4.78 11.57
C ASN A 120 0.13 3.95 11.53
N ALA A 121 -1.01 4.58 11.22
CA ALA A 121 -2.28 3.87 11.07
C ALA A 121 -2.24 2.85 9.93
N ALA A 122 -1.63 3.21 8.79
CA ALA A 122 -1.48 2.33 7.64
C ALA A 122 -0.49 1.18 7.91
N LEU A 123 0.64 1.46 8.57
CA LEU A 123 1.60 0.43 9.00
C LEU A 123 0.94 -0.58 9.94
N GLN A 124 0.25 -0.10 10.97
CA GLN A 124 -0.46 -0.95 11.92
C GLN A 124 -1.45 -1.87 11.20
N LYS A 125 -2.28 -1.30 10.32
CA LYS A 125 -3.27 -2.08 9.56
C LYS A 125 -2.62 -3.05 8.59
N PHE A 126 -1.55 -2.65 7.91
CA PHE A 126 -0.87 -3.51 6.97
C PHE A 126 -0.17 -4.68 7.66
N SER A 127 0.41 -4.47 8.85
CA SER A 127 1.02 -5.55 9.64
C SER A 127 0.02 -6.63 10.03
N GLU A 128 -1.24 -6.27 10.32
CA GLU A 128 -2.32 -7.25 10.56
C GLU A 128 -2.64 -8.09 9.30
N HIS A 129 -2.33 -7.58 8.10
CA HIS A 129 -2.55 -8.27 6.83
C HIS A 129 -1.38 -9.16 6.39
N LEU A 130 -0.23 -9.12 7.08
CA LEU A 130 0.95 -9.95 6.78
C LEU A 130 0.86 -11.38 7.32
N TRP A 131 -0.31 -11.82 7.80
CA TRP A 131 -0.51 -13.18 8.34
C TRP A 131 -0.17 -14.31 7.35
N TYR A 132 -0.22 -14.02 6.04
CA TYR A 132 0.12 -14.97 4.98
C TYR A 132 1.62 -14.99 4.65
N PHE A 133 2.40 -14.04 5.17
CA PHE A 133 3.81 -13.90 4.85
C PHE A 133 4.61 -14.95 5.62
N THR A 134 4.82 -16.10 5.00
CA THR A 134 5.62 -17.20 5.52
C THR A 134 6.92 -17.35 4.74
N ASP A 135 7.83 -18.20 5.24
CA ASP A 135 9.12 -18.47 4.61
C ASP A 135 8.93 -19.03 3.18
N GLU A 136 7.91 -19.86 2.95
CA GLU A 136 7.57 -20.42 1.63
C GLU A 136 7.06 -19.34 0.67
N ILE A 137 6.31 -18.36 1.18
CA ILE A 137 5.85 -17.22 0.39
C ILE A 137 7.02 -16.28 0.09
N ALA A 138 7.93 -16.07 1.04
CA ALA A 138 9.12 -15.26 0.82
C ALA A 138 9.99 -15.82 -0.32
N VAL A 139 10.15 -17.16 -0.41
CA VAL A 139 10.85 -17.86 -1.50
C VAL A 139 10.32 -17.50 -2.89
N LEU A 140 9.02 -17.20 -3.03
CA LEU A 140 8.45 -16.80 -4.32
C LEU A 140 9.11 -15.54 -4.89
N SER A 141 9.68 -14.69 -4.03
CA SER A 141 10.41 -13.48 -4.46
C SER A 141 11.74 -13.78 -5.15
N LEU A 142 12.26 -15.02 -5.08
CA LEU A 142 13.40 -15.43 -5.90
C LEU A 142 13.09 -15.36 -7.40
N PHE A 143 11.82 -15.49 -7.76
CA PHE A 143 11.32 -15.38 -9.14
C PHE A 143 10.85 -13.96 -9.49
N ASP A 144 10.98 -12.99 -8.60
CA ASP A 144 10.69 -11.59 -8.91
C ASP A 144 11.93 -10.93 -9.55
N ASP A 145 11.77 -10.47 -10.79
CA ASP A 145 12.81 -9.74 -11.52
C ASP A 145 13.17 -8.39 -10.87
N ASP A 146 12.29 -7.86 -10.01
CA ASP A 146 12.54 -6.61 -9.28
C ASP A 146 13.47 -6.82 -8.06
N VAL A 147 13.71 -8.07 -7.66
CA VAL A 147 14.66 -8.42 -6.59
C VAL A 147 16.04 -8.58 -7.21
N ASN A 148 17.03 -7.84 -6.70
CA ASN A 148 18.39 -7.95 -7.19
C ASN A 148 19.05 -9.28 -6.80
N GLU A 149 20.06 -9.70 -7.57
CA GLU A 149 20.74 -10.98 -7.35
C GLU A 149 21.43 -11.08 -5.98
N GLU A 150 21.96 -9.98 -5.44
CA GLU A 150 22.57 -9.97 -4.10
C GLU A 150 21.55 -10.33 -3.02
N THR A 151 20.34 -9.74 -3.08
CA THR A 151 19.24 -10.03 -2.18
C THR A 151 18.77 -11.48 -2.35
N LYS A 152 18.68 -12.00 -3.58
CA LYS A 152 18.33 -13.41 -3.81
C LYS A 152 19.36 -14.37 -3.19
N LEU A 153 20.65 -14.09 -3.32
CA LEU A 153 21.70 -14.89 -2.71
C LEU A 153 21.60 -14.88 -1.17
N LYS A 154 21.30 -13.72 -0.58
CA LYS A 154 21.07 -13.58 0.88
C LYS A 154 19.84 -14.37 1.33
N MET A 155 18.73 -14.30 0.60
CA MET A 155 17.53 -15.09 0.85
C MET A 155 17.85 -16.59 0.91
N VAL A 156 18.58 -17.12 -0.08
CA VAL A 156 18.98 -18.55 -0.13
C VAL A 156 19.91 -18.91 1.03
N ALA A 157 20.88 -18.06 1.35
CA ALA A 157 21.81 -18.30 2.45
C ALA A 157 21.10 -18.35 3.81
N ASN A 158 20.08 -17.51 4.00
CA ASN A 158 19.29 -17.49 5.23
C ASN A 158 18.34 -18.71 5.33
N LEU A 159 17.73 -19.15 4.21
CA LEU A 159 16.91 -20.36 4.15
C LEU A 159 17.71 -21.62 4.55
N HIS A 160 18.93 -21.77 4.04
CA HIS A 160 19.77 -22.91 4.39
C HIS A 160 20.15 -22.94 5.87
N ARG A 161 20.19 -21.80 6.56
CA ARG A 161 20.47 -21.72 8.01
C ARG A 161 19.31 -22.24 8.85
N GLU A 162 18.08 -22.08 8.38
CA GLU A 162 16.85 -22.46 9.09
C GLU A 162 16.50 -23.94 8.94
N ILE A 163 16.85 -24.59 7.82
CA ILE A 163 16.59 -26.03 7.62
C ILE A 163 17.27 -26.90 8.70
N PHE A 164 18.35 -26.40 9.32
CA PHE A 164 19.04 -27.06 10.45
C PHE A 164 18.43 -26.76 11.84
N SER A 165 17.42 -25.90 11.90
CA SER A 165 16.69 -25.48 13.10
C SER A 165 15.22 -25.84 12.92
N THR A 166 14.83 -27.05 13.28
CA THR A 166 13.46 -27.53 13.17
C THR A 166 12.46 -26.58 13.85
N HIS A 167 11.39 -26.23 13.11
CA HIS A 167 10.01 -25.84 13.48
C HIS A 167 9.51 -24.69 12.58
N GLU A 168 8.59 -25.00 11.66
CA GLU A 168 7.81 -24.03 10.86
C GLU A 168 7.07 -23.06 11.80
N LYS A 169 7.41 -21.78 11.78
CA LYS A 169 6.75 -20.76 12.59
C LYS A 169 6.08 -19.73 11.69
N ARG A 170 4.74 -19.66 11.76
CA ARG A 170 3.99 -18.51 11.25
C ARG A 170 4.42 -17.25 11.99
N TYR A 171 4.58 -16.15 11.25
CA TYR A 171 4.75 -14.84 11.86
C TYR A 171 3.41 -14.38 12.46
N ILE A 172 3.38 -14.15 13.78
CA ILE A 172 2.23 -13.62 14.50
C ILE A 172 2.75 -12.43 15.32
N PRO A 173 2.37 -11.19 14.98
CA PRO A 173 2.81 -10.02 15.74
C PRO A 173 2.13 -9.97 17.12
N SER A 174 2.87 -9.68 18.20
CA SER A 174 2.33 -9.47 19.54
C SER A 174 1.84 -8.02 19.77
N LYS A 175 1.04 -7.80 20.83
CA LYS A 175 0.48 -6.47 21.15
C LYS A 175 1.52 -5.47 21.67
N GLU A 176 2.57 -5.94 22.35
CA GLU A 176 3.69 -5.10 22.76
C GLU A 176 4.55 -4.64 21.56
N GLU A 177 4.69 -5.47 20.50
CA GLU A 177 5.39 -5.14 19.24
C GLU A 177 4.71 -4.04 18.42
N LEU A 178 3.39 -3.89 18.58
CA LEU A 178 2.59 -2.87 17.88
C LEU A 178 2.68 -1.47 18.52
N CYS A 179 3.17 -1.36 19.76
CA CYS A 179 3.11 -0.11 20.54
C CYS A 179 4.49 0.41 21.01
N GLY A 180 5.57 -0.35 20.86
CA GLY A 180 6.92 0.10 21.25
C GLY A 180 8.01 -0.63 20.47
N SER A 181 8.80 0.14 19.72
CA SER A 181 9.90 -0.33 18.86
C SER A 181 9.53 -1.46 17.89
N LEU A 182 8.57 -1.19 16.99
CA LEU A 182 8.33 -1.96 15.77
C LEU A 182 9.70 -2.37 15.12
N TYR A 183 10.66 -1.45 15.09
CA TYR A 183 11.93 -1.58 14.37
C TYR A 183 12.78 -2.84 14.64
N GLY A 184 12.85 -3.36 15.88
CA GLY A 184 13.77 -4.47 16.21
C GLY A 184 13.42 -5.80 15.53
N GLU A 185 12.13 -6.12 15.49
CA GLU A 185 11.65 -7.38 14.90
C GLU A 185 11.33 -7.26 13.41
N PHE A 186 11.02 -6.06 12.88
CA PHE A 186 10.91 -5.84 11.43
C PHE A 186 12.27 -5.84 10.74
N ASP A 187 13.30 -5.29 11.37
CA ASP A 187 14.67 -5.56 10.93
C ASP A 187 14.91 -7.06 10.97
N THR A 188 14.40 -7.80 11.96
CA THR A 188 14.59 -9.25 12.02
C THR A 188 13.92 -9.97 10.85
N LEU A 189 12.71 -9.63 10.40
CA LEU A 189 12.06 -10.23 9.22
C LEU A 189 12.73 -9.85 7.88
N ILE A 190 13.09 -8.57 7.74
CA ILE A 190 13.79 -8.06 6.56
C ILE A 190 15.23 -8.61 6.52
N LEU A 191 15.93 -8.74 7.65
CA LEU A 191 17.24 -9.40 7.81
C LEU A 191 17.14 -10.93 7.69
N LYS A 192 16.01 -11.52 8.05
CA LYS A 192 15.78 -12.97 7.95
C LYS A 192 15.67 -13.39 6.48
N PHE A 193 15.09 -12.55 5.62
CA PHE A 193 14.90 -12.92 4.22
C PHE A 193 15.62 -12.02 3.22
N PHE A 194 15.56 -10.70 3.31
CA PHE A 194 15.91 -9.79 2.19
C PHE A 194 17.18 -8.93 2.38
N ILE A 195 17.84 -8.95 3.54
CA ILE A 195 19.08 -8.23 3.86
C ILE A 195 20.08 -9.20 4.50
#